data_AF-A0A3A8UY32-F1
#
_entry.id   AF-A0A3A8UY32-F1
#
_cell.length_a   1.000
_cell.length_b   1.000
_cell.length_c   1.000
_cell.angle_alpha   90.00
_cell.angle_beta   90.00
_cell.angle_gamma   90.00
#
_symmetry.space_group_name_H-M   'P 1'
#
loop_
_entity.id
_entity.type
_entity.pdbx_description
1 polymer ?
#
loop_
_entity_poly.entity_id
_entity_poly.type
_entity_poly.pdbx_seq_one_letter_code
_entity_poly.pdbx_strand_id
1 'polypeptide(L)'
;MLESLDFYFGGKSYKVGEAGLMFCYEIGREGRQLYIVALTENFGTIVFYIPEEMAEKIKKRVQQLPYTLNDYLSFLIEFKDFEPIAIPFRKCGISIHEVAAVLGELSAATAQAGITIQDAAEALTTLTEAYSEMKKNPKRVSNNWLKMHSFPMRRKGRGKKKRE
;
A
#
# COMPACT_ATOMS: atom_id res chain seq x y z
N MET A 1 -12.08 -2.47 -6.73
CA MET A 1 -12.88 -1.26 -7.11
C MET A 1 -13.31 -1.32 -8.56
N LEU A 2 -12.38 -1.47 -9.52
CA LEU A 2 -12.73 -1.64 -10.94
C LEU A 2 -13.48 -2.95 -11.20
N GLU A 3 -13.19 -4.00 -10.42
CA GLU A 3 -13.81 -5.34 -10.54
C GLU A 3 -15.34 -5.37 -10.46
N SER A 4 -15.98 -4.40 -9.79
CA SER A 4 -17.43 -4.35 -9.66
C SER A 4 -18.14 -3.74 -10.87
N LEU A 5 -17.39 -3.16 -11.80
CA LEU A 5 -17.94 -2.53 -13.00
C LEU A 5 -18.46 -3.59 -13.97
N ASP A 6 -19.46 -3.19 -14.75
CA ASP A 6 -20.03 -4.03 -15.80
C ASP A 6 -19.39 -3.68 -17.15
N PHE A 7 -19.19 -4.70 -17.99
CA PHE A 7 -18.80 -4.54 -19.38
C PHE A 7 -19.64 -5.45 -20.28
N TYR A 8 -19.79 -5.07 -21.54
CA TYR A 8 -20.58 -5.82 -22.51
C TYR A 8 -19.66 -6.60 -23.45
N PHE A 9 -19.91 -7.90 -23.60
CA PHE A 9 -19.16 -8.76 -24.49
C PHE A 9 -20.05 -9.85 -25.07
N GLY A 10 -19.98 -10.08 -26.39
CA GLY A 10 -20.68 -11.19 -27.03
C GLY A 10 -22.20 -11.23 -26.78
N GLY A 11 -22.85 -10.07 -26.62
CA GLY A 11 -24.29 -10.01 -26.40
C GLY A 11 -24.74 -10.01 -24.93
N LYS A 12 -23.81 -10.12 -23.97
CA LYS A 12 -24.10 -10.27 -22.54
C LYS A 12 -23.28 -9.28 -21.70
N SER A 13 -23.80 -8.98 -20.52
CA SER A 13 -23.11 -8.15 -19.52
C SER A 13 -22.36 -9.04 -18.53
N TYR A 14 -21.12 -8.67 -18.22
CA TYR A 14 -20.22 -9.37 -17.30
C TYR A 14 -19.59 -8.38 -16.32
N LYS A 15 -19.07 -8.89 -15.20
CA LYS A 15 -18.32 -8.07 -14.25
C LYS A 15 -16.85 -8.01 -14.64
N VAL A 16 -16.23 -6.84 -14.54
CA VAL A 16 -14.79 -6.66 -14.83
C VAL A 16 -13.92 -7.59 -13.97
N GLY A 17 -14.35 -7.92 -12.75
CA GLY A 17 -13.67 -8.90 -11.90
C GLY A 17 -13.65 -10.32 -12.47
N GLU A 18 -14.65 -10.68 -13.29
CA GLU A 18 -14.70 -11.97 -13.99
C GLU A 18 -13.76 -11.99 -15.20
N ALA A 19 -13.36 -10.82 -15.71
CA ALA A 19 -12.52 -10.76 -16.90
C ALA A 19 -11.06 -11.11 -16.62
N GLY A 20 -10.57 -10.81 -15.41
CA GLY A 20 -9.16 -10.94 -15.07
C GLY A 20 -8.32 -9.92 -15.83
N LEU A 21 -8.40 -8.64 -15.44
CA LEU A 21 -7.62 -7.57 -16.06
C LEU A 21 -6.11 -7.86 -15.95
N MET A 22 -5.39 -7.71 -17.07
CA MET A 22 -3.94 -7.95 -17.15
C MET A 22 -3.16 -6.69 -17.54
N PHE A 23 -3.64 -5.96 -18.55
CA PHE A 23 -2.89 -4.87 -19.16
C PHE A 23 -3.81 -3.77 -19.67
N CYS A 24 -3.40 -2.51 -19.53
CA CYS A 24 -4.15 -1.35 -20.00
C CYS A 24 -3.58 -0.85 -21.34
N TYR A 25 -4.39 -0.88 -22.41
CA TYR A 25 -3.98 -0.32 -23.70
C TYR A 25 -4.25 1.17 -23.80
N GLU A 26 -5.44 1.57 -23.39
CA GLU A 26 -5.89 2.94 -23.55
C GLU A 26 -6.81 3.34 -22.39
N ILE A 27 -6.57 4.56 -21.91
CA ILE A 27 -7.46 5.26 -21.00
C ILE A 27 -7.91 6.51 -21.74
N GLY A 28 -9.15 6.45 -22.22
CA GLY A 28 -9.74 7.50 -23.01
C GLY A 28 -10.94 8.13 -22.31
N ARG A 29 -11.53 9.08 -23.01
CA ARG A 29 -12.72 9.77 -22.54
C ARG A 29 -13.68 9.96 -23.69
N GLU A 30 -14.91 9.51 -23.49
CA GLU A 30 -16.01 9.74 -24.42
C GLU A 30 -17.01 10.68 -23.74
N GLY A 31 -17.03 11.94 -24.19
CA GLY A 31 -17.78 13.00 -23.53
C GLY A 31 -17.33 13.23 -22.07
N ARG A 32 -18.21 12.92 -21.11
CA ARG A 32 -17.89 13.01 -19.66
C ARG A 32 -17.41 11.70 -19.05
N GLN A 33 -17.55 10.59 -19.78
CA GLN A 33 -17.33 9.27 -19.25
C GLN A 33 -15.94 8.77 -19.60
N LEU A 34 -15.22 8.27 -18.60
CA LEU A 34 -13.93 7.62 -18.82
C LEU A 34 -14.17 6.21 -19.32
N TYR A 35 -13.40 5.80 -20.32
CA TYR A 35 -13.38 4.41 -20.77
C TYR A 35 -11.97 3.85 -20.72
N ILE A 36 -11.89 2.54 -20.58
CA ILE A 36 -10.65 1.80 -20.51
C ILE A 36 -10.72 0.66 -21.52
N VAL A 37 -9.70 0.55 -22.36
CA VAL A 37 -9.45 -0.61 -23.22
C VAL A 37 -8.36 -1.45 -22.55
N ALA A 38 -8.68 -2.69 -22.20
CA ALA A 38 -7.78 -3.56 -21.45
C ALA A 38 -7.72 -4.98 -22.01
N LEU A 39 -6.54 -5.59 -21.94
CA LEU A 39 -6.36 -7.03 -22.14
C LEU A 39 -6.76 -7.78 -20.89
N THR A 40 -7.47 -8.89 -21.09
CA THR A 40 -8.02 -9.73 -20.02
C THR A 40 -7.74 -11.19 -20.28
N GLU A 41 -7.66 -11.97 -19.20
CA GLU A 41 -7.40 -13.41 -19.24
C GLU A 41 -8.54 -14.16 -19.96
N ASN A 42 -9.78 -13.79 -19.67
CA ASN A 42 -10.94 -14.64 -20.02
C ASN A 42 -11.70 -14.17 -21.28
N PHE A 43 -11.57 -12.90 -21.68
CA PHE A 43 -12.38 -12.31 -22.75
C PHE A 43 -11.54 -11.62 -23.84
N GLY A 44 -10.21 -11.71 -23.76
CA GLY A 44 -9.32 -11.00 -24.67
C GLY A 44 -9.35 -9.49 -24.41
N THR A 45 -9.46 -8.68 -25.44
CA THR A 45 -9.53 -7.21 -25.28
C THR A 45 -10.97 -6.78 -25.03
N ILE A 46 -11.20 -6.08 -23.92
CA ILE A 46 -12.51 -5.55 -23.55
C ILE A 46 -12.45 -4.02 -23.43
N VAL A 47 -13.62 -3.39 -23.58
CA VAL A 47 -13.80 -1.96 -23.29
C VAL A 47 -14.85 -1.83 -22.18
N PHE A 48 -14.55 -1.05 -21.16
CA PHE A 48 -15.50 -0.76 -20.09
C PHE A 48 -15.44 0.71 -19.67
N TYR A 49 -16.56 1.19 -19.13
CA TYR A 49 -16.73 2.59 -18.78
C TYR A 49 -16.75 2.76 -17.27
N ILE A 50 -16.04 3.78 -16.77
CA ILE A 50 -16.07 4.16 -15.36
C ILE A 50 -17.22 5.17 -15.17
N PRO A 51 -18.21 4.87 -14.30
CA PRO A 51 -19.27 5.81 -13.95
C PRO A 51 -18.70 7.10 -13.35
N GLU A 52 -19.33 8.24 -13.61
CA GLU A 52 -18.85 9.56 -13.20
C GLU A 52 -18.64 9.67 -11.68
N GLU A 53 -19.56 9.11 -10.89
CA GLU A 53 -19.42 9.06 -9.42
C GLU A 53 -18.17 8.32 -8.95
N MET A 54 -17.82 7.22 -9.64
CA MET A 54 -16.63 6.45 -9.33
C MET A 54 -15.39 7.20 -9.80
N ALA A 55 -15.42 7.80 -11.00
CA ALA A 55 -14.34 8.62 -11.51
C ALA A 55 -13.99 9.79 -10.56
N GLU A 56 -14.99 10.46 -9.97
CA GLU A 56 -14.75 11.52 -8.99
C GLU A 56 -14.14 11.00 -7.68
N LYS A 57 -14.55 9.82 -7.21
CA LYS A 57 -13.90 9.17 -6.06
C LYS A 57 -12.43 8.84 -6.36
N ILE A 58 -12.14 8.37 -7.56
CA ILE A 58 -10.78 8.07 -8.01
C ILE A 58 -9.96 9.36 -8.09
N LYS A 59 -10.46 10.42 -8.73
CA LYS A 59 -9.76 11.71 -8.80
C LYS A 59 -9.43 12.27 -7.42
N LYS A 60 -10.36 12.21 -6.46
CA LYS A 60 -10.10 12.64 -5.06
C LYS A 60 -9.00 11.83 -4.39
N ARG A 61 -8.88 10.52 -4.71
CA ARG A 61 -7.76 9.69 -4.23
C ARG A 61 -6.44 10.07 -4.91
N VAL A 62 -6.47 10.23 -6.23
CA VAL A 62 -5.29 10.57 -7.05
C VAL A 62 -4.72 11.94 -6.68
N GLN A 63 -5.55 12.94 -6.36
CA GLN A 63 -5.09 14.25 -5.87
C GLN A 63 -4.17 14.17 -4.64
N GLN A 64 -4.20 13.06 -3.92
CA GLN A 64 -3.38 12.84 -2.74
C GLN A 64 -2.13 11.99 -3.03
N LEU A 65 -1.89 11.64 -4.29
CA LEU A 65 -0.80 10.80 -4.77
C LEU A 65 0.00 11.57 -5.83
N PRO A 66 1.31 11.31 -5.98
CA PRO A 66 2.15 11.96 -6.99
C PRO A 66 1.96 11.34 -8.39
N TYR A 67 0.72 10.98 -8.77
CA TYR A 67 0.41 10.30 -10.02
C TYR A 67 -0.67 11.05 -10.80
N THR A 68 -0.63 10.95 -12.13
CA THR A 68 -1.79 11.36 -12.92
C THR A 68 -2.93 10.34 -12.77
N LEU A 69 -4.15 10.75 -13.14
CA LEU A 69 -5.30 9.85 -13.14
C LEU A 69 -5.07 8.61 -14.01
N ASN A 70 -4.40 8.80 -15.16
CA ASN A 70 -4.13 7.73 -16.10
C ASN A 70 -3.08 6.78 -15.54
N ASP A 71 -1.97 7.29 -15.00
CA ASP A 71 -0.93 6.43 -14.40
C ASP A 71 -1.51 5.59 -13.27
N TYR A 72 -2.31 6.19 -12.39
CA TYR A 72 -2.95 5.48 -11.29
C TYR A 72 -3.88 4.36 -11.78
N LEU A 73 -4.69 4.63 -12.81
CA LEU A 73 -5.58 3.64 -13.40
C LEU A 73 -4.81 2.52 -14.09
N SER A 74 -3.75 2.82 -14.84
CA SER A 74 -2.87 1.80 -15.43
C SER A 74 -2.21 0.95 -14.35
N PHE A 75 -1.69 1.56 -13.29
CA PHE A 75 -1.11 0.82 -12.17
C PHE A 75 -2.11 -0.08 -11.46
N LEU A 76 -3.36 0.37 -11.26
CA LEU A 76 -4.41 -0.47 -10.68
C LEU A 76 -4.74 -1.70 -11.54
N ILE A 77 -4.54 -1.62 -12.85
CA ILE A 77 -4.83 -2.69 -13.81
C ILE A 77 -3.66 -3.66 -13.91
N GLU A 78 -2.45 -3.13 -14.08
CA GLU A 78 -1.23 -3.92 -14.31
C GLU A 78 -0.65 -4.49 -13.02
N PHE A 79 -0.88 -3.83 -11.88
CA PHE A 79 -0.32 -4.21 -10.58
C PHE A 79 -1.44 -4.33 -9.54
N LYS A 80 -1.99 -5.55 -9.42
CA LYS A 80 -3.08 -5.86 -8.46
C LYS A 80 -2.72 -5.50 -7.00
N ASP A 81 -1.43 -5.52 -6.65
CA ASP A 81 -0.92 -5.19 -5.31
C ASP A 81 -0.50 -3.72 -5.13
N PHE A 82 -0.76 -2.85 -6.12
CA PHE A 82 -0.33 -1.46 -6.09
C PHE A 82 -0.86 -0.68 -4.87
N GLU A 83 -2.16 -0.76 -4.57
CA GLU A 83 -2.72 -0.07 -3.38
C GLU A 83 -2.11 -0.59 -2.07
N PRO A 84 -2.04 -1.92 -1.81
CA PRO A 84 -1.36 -2.49 -0.65
C PRO A 84 0.09 -2.03 -0.48
N ILE A 85 0.83 -1.83 -1.58
CA ILE A 85 2.23 -1.42 -1.56
C ILE A 85 2.38 0.10 -1.38
N ALA A 86 1.58 0.90 -2.08
CA ALA A 86 1.70 2.36 -2.08
C ALA A 86 1.20 3.02 -0.76
N ILE A 87 0.19 2.43 -0.10
CA ILE A 87 -0.40 2.98 1.13
C ILE A 87 0.61 3.02 2.30
N PRO A 88 1.41 1.97 2.58
CA PRO A 88 2.48 1.99 3.58
C PRO A 88 3.51 3.10 3.37
N PHE A 89 4.03 3.28 2.14
CA PHE A 89 5.02 4.33 1.85
C PHE A 89 4.49 5.72 2.16
N ARG A 90 3.21 5.97 1.81
CA ARG A 90 2.52 7.22 2.13
C ARG A 90 2.33 7.45 3.64
N LYS A 91 2.02 6.40 4.43
CA LYS A 91 1.90 6.52 5.90
C LYS A 91 3.22 6.90 6.56
N CYS A 92 4.34 6.58 5.92
CA CYS A 92 5.67 6.97 6.36
C CYS A 92 6.11 8.35 5.84
N GLY A 93 5.29 9.02 5.02
CA GLY A 93 5.62 10.33 4.42
C GLY A 93 6.68 10.24 3.31
N ILE A 94 6.98 9.04 2.82
CA ILE A 94 8.01 8.80 1.82
C ILE A 94 7.36 8.80 0.43
N SER A 95 7.83 9.69 -0.44
CA SER A 95 7.40 9.75 -1.83
C SER A 95 8.01 8.60 -2.63
N ILE A 96 7.32 8.17 -3.70
CA ILE A 96 7.81 7.06 -4.53
C ILE A 96 9.05 7.46 -5.33
N HIS A 97 9.26 8.76 -5.59
CA HIS A 97 10.53 9.26 -6.13
C HIS A 97 11.69 9.07 -5.17
N GLU A 98 11.49 9.31 -3.86
CA GLU A 98 12.51 9.01 -2.85
C GLU A 98 12.76 7.50 -2.76
N VAL A 99 11.71 6.67 -2.83
CA VAL A 99 11.87 5.20 -2.89
C VAL A 99 12.66 4.79 -4.12
N ALA A 100 12.34 5.32 -5.31
CA ALA A 100 13.01 4.98 -6.56
C ALA A 100 14.47 5.47 -6.59
N ALA A 101 14.75 6.65 -6.04
CA ALA A 101 16.11 7.17 -5.91
C ALA A 101 16.94 6.28 -4.98
N VAL A 102 16.40 5.92 -3.82
CA VAL A 102 17.05 5.01 -2.87
C VAL A 102 17.24 3.62 -3.49
N LEU A 103 16.27 3.10 -4.24
CA LEU A 103 16.40 1.83 -4.94
C LEU A 103 17.49 1.87 -6.02
N GLY A 104 17.57 2.98 -6.76
CA GLY A 104 18.59 3.21 -7.78
C GLY A 104 19.99 3.30 -7.19
N GLU A 105 20.15 4.05 -6.09
CA GLU A 105 21.41 4.12 -5.33
C GLU A 105 21.79 2.76 -4.75
N LEU A 106 20.83 2.02 -4.20
CA LEU A 106 21.04 0.68 -3.67
C LEU A 106 21.46 -0.28 -4.79
N SER A 107 20.80 -0.24 -5.95
CA SER A 107 21.14 -1.06 -7.11
C SER A 107 22.54 -0.73 -7.65
N ALA A 108 22.94 0.54 -7.63
CA ALA A 108 24.29 0.94 -8.05
C ALA A 108 25.34 0.48 -7.03
N ALA A 109 25.04 0.60 -5.73
CA ALA A 109 25.92 0.17 -4.65
C ALA A 109 26.09 -1.36 -4.62
N THR A 110 25.02 -2.14 -4.87
CA THR A 110 25.10 -3.61 -4.95
C THR A 110 25.90 -4.05 -6.16
N ALA A 111 25.70 -3.41 -7.32
CA ALA A 111 26.51 -3.65 -8.52
C ALA A 111 27.99 -3.33 -8.30
N GLN A 112 28.33 -2.23 -7.61
CA GLN A 112 29.71 -1.90 -7.23
C GLN A 112 30.31 -2.88 -6.23
N ALA A 113 29.51 -3.40 -5.30
CA ALA A 113 29.93 -4.36 -4.31
C ALA A 113 29.99 -5.81 -4.84
N GLY A 114 29.61 -6.04 -6.10
CA GLY A 114 29.53 -7.39 -6.68
C GLY A 114 28.43 -8.27 -6.07
N ILE A 115 27.49 -7.66 -5.36
CA ILE A 115 26.36 -8.33 -4.71
C ILE A 115 25.27 -8.48 -5.76
N THR A 116 24.75 -9.70 -5.93
CA THR A 116 23.70 -9.93 -6.92
C THR A 116 22.40 -9.27 -6.45
N ILE A 117 21.54 -8.89 -7.41
CA ILE A 117 20.21 -8.34 -7.11
C ILE A 117 19.41 -9.33 -6.24
N GLN A 118 19.62 -10.63 -6.42
CA GLN A 118 19.00 -11.69 -5.64
C GLN A 118 19.41 -11.63 -4.16
N ASP A 119 20.71 -11.52 -3.87
CA ASP A 119 21.23 -11.43 -2.50
C ASP A 119 20.75 -10.14 -1.80
N ALA A 120 20.69 -9.03 -2.54
CA ALA A 120 20.16 -7.78 -2.04
C ALA A 120 18.66 -7.84 -1.74
N ALA A 121 17.89 -8.54 -2.58
CA ALA A 121 16.47 -8.79 -2.35
C ALA A 121 16.24 -9.68 -1.12
N GLU A 122 17.02 -10.75 -0.93
CA GLU A 122 16.96 -11.60 0.27
C GLU A 122 17.35 -10.85 1.56
N ALA A 123 18.35 -9.96 1.48
CA ALA A 123 18.74 -9.11 2.60
C ALA A 123 17.64 -8.10 2.97
N LEU A 124 16.95 -7.54 1.96
CA LEU A 124 15.81 -6.65 2.17
C LEU A 124 14.61 -7.39 2.76
N THR A 125 14.27 -8.58 2.27
CA THR A 125 13.14 -9.36 2.81
C THR A 125 13.40 -9.74 4.27
N THR A 126 14.61 -10.22 4.60
CA THR A 126 15.00 -10.50 5.99
C THR A 126 14.97 -9.25 6.88
N LEU A 127 15.40 -8.09 6.39
CA LEU A 127 15.26 -6.81 7.10
C LEU A 127 13.79 -6.45 7.35
N THR A 128 12.94 -6.66 6.36
CA THR A 128 11.51 -6.33 6.41
C THR A 128 10.77 -7.25 7.38
N GLU A 129 11.12 -8.53 7.40
CA GLU A 129 10.63 -9.53 8.35
C GLU A 129 11.08 -9.21 9.78
N ALA A 130 12.37 -8.92 9.98
CA ALA A 130 12.92 -8.52 11.27
C ALA A 130 12.24 -7.24 11.82
N TYR A 131 12.01 -6.25 10.96
CA TYR A 131 11.28 -5.03 11.33
C TYR A 131 9.82 -5.32 11.68
N SER A 132 9.17 -6.22 10.93
CA SER A 132 7.79 -6.65 11.19
C SER A 132 7.65 -7.40 12.51
N GLU A 133 8.62 -8.25 12.86
CA GLU A 133 8.70 -8.90 14.18
C GLU A 133 8.93 -7.90 15.32
N MET A 134 9.81 -6.93 15.11
CA MET A 134 10.07 -5.86 16.08
C MET A 134 8.81 -5.02 16.36
N LYS A 135 7.97 -4.80 15.34
CA LYS A 135 6.69 -4.09 15.47
C LYS A 135 5.62 -4.93 16.17
N LYS A 136 5.62 -6.26 15.99
CA LYS A 136 4.73 -7.20 16.71
C LYS A 136 5.10 -7.33 18.19
N ASN A 137 6.38 -7.17 18.52
CA ASN A 137 6.90 -7.18 19.88
C ASN A 137 7.46 -5.81 20.29
N PRO A 138 6.62 -4.78 20.53
CA PRO A 138 7.08 -3.62 21.26
C PRO A 138 7.25 -4.10 22.71
N LYS A 139 8.40 -4.69 23.06
CA LYS A 139 8.77 -4.84 24.47
C LYS A 139 8.70 -3.44 25.05
N ARG A 140 7.63 -3.14 25.80
CA ARG A 140 7.54 -1.96 26.63
C ARG A 140 8.72 -2.06 27.60
N VAL A 141 9.82 -1.42 27.26
CA VAL A 141 10.84 -1.10 28.24
C VAL A 141 10.13 -0.15 29.19
N SER A 142 9.68 -0.67 30.33
CA SER A 142 9.11 0.15 31.38
C SER A 142 10.16 1.19 31.74
N ASN A 143 9.90 2.45 31.40
CA ASN A 143 10.86 3.52 31.61
C ASN A 143 10.96 3.75 33.12
N ASN A 144 11.99 3.17 33.74
CA ASN A 144 12.18 3.14 35.19
C ASN A 144 12.45 4.55 35.75
N TRP A 145 12.66 5.53 34.88
CA TRP A 145 12.99 6.90 35.24
C TRP A 145 11.84 7.62 35.98
N LEU A 146 10.60 7.38 35.58
CA LEU A 146 9.40 7.90 36.26
C LEU A 146 9.13 7.21 37.62
N LYS A 147 9.52 5.93 37.77
CA LYS A 147 9.46 5.21 39.06
C LYS A 147 10.50 5.72 40.07
N MET A 148 11.66 6.18 39.58
CA MET A 148 12.75 6.67 40.41
C MET A 148 12.54 8.11 40.88
N HIS A 149 11.79 8.94 40.14
CA HIS A 149 11.76 10.39 40.38
C HIS A 149 10.38 11.07 40.39
N SER A 150 9.26 10.33 40.43
CA SER A 150 7.94 10.97 40.57
C SER A 150 7.17 10.49 41.81
N PHE A 151 7.10 11.42 42.77
CA PHE A 151 6.33 11.46 44.02
C PHE A 151 6.78 10.51 45.15
N PRO A 152 6.90 11.02 46.40
CA PRO A 152 7.29 10.20 47.54
C PRO A 152 6.25 9.11 47.73
N MET A 153 6.75 7.88 47.75
CA MET A 153 5.97 6.65 47.91
C MET A 153 5.06 6.77 49.14
N ARG A 154 3.74 6.87 48.93
CA ARG A 154 2.75 6.84 50.02
C ARG A 154 2.84 5.48 50.70
N ARG A 155 3.55 5.41 51.83
CA ARG A 155 3.62 4.20 52.68
C ARG A 155 2.19 3.78 53.06
N LYS A 156 1.69 2.68 52.47
CA LYS A 156 0.58 1.95 53.07
C LYS A 156 1.13 1.21 54.29
N GLY A 157 0.87 1.74 55.49
CA GLY A 157 1.19 1.00 56.70
C GLY A 157 1.09 1.81 58.00
N ARG A 158 -0.08 1.74 58.64
CA ARG A 158 -0.20 1.41 60.06
C ARG A 158 -1.57 0.76 60.26
N GLY A 159 -1.58 -0.57 60.21
CA GLY A 159 -2.72 -1.36 60.69
C GLY A 159 -2.96 -1.06 62.16
N LYS A 160 -4.23 -0.86 62.54
CA LYS A 160 -4.65 -0.78 63.94
C LYS A 160 -4.26 -2.09 64.63
N LYS A 161 -3.54 -2.01 65.75
CA LYS A 161 -3.38 -3.12 66.70
C LYS A 161 -4.78 -3.53 67.20
N LYS A 162 -5.17 -4.79 67.03
CA LYS A 162 -6.24 -5.39 67.82
C LYS A 162 -5.76 -5.45 69.27
N ARG A 163 -6.58 -4.97 70.20
CA ARG A 163 -6.44 -5.25 71.64
C ARG A 163 -7.15 -6.57 71.93
N GLU A 164 -6.58 -7.32 72.87
CA GLU A 164 -7.14 -8.50 73.53
C GLU A 164 -8.52 -8.20 74.15
#